data_AF-A0A4Q5UVL8-F1
#
_entry.id   AF-A0A4Q5UVL8-F1
#
_cell.length_a   1.000
_cell.length_b   1.000
_cell.length_c   1.000
_cell.angle_alpha   90.00
_cell.angle_beta   90.00
_cell.angle_gamma   90.00
#
_symmetry.space_group_name_H-M   'P 1'
#
loop_
_entity.id
_entity.type
_entity.pdbx_description
1 polymer ?
#
loop_
_entity_poly.entity_id
_entity_poly.type
_entity_poly.pdbx_seq_one_letter_code
_entity_poly.pdbx_strand_id
1 'polypeptide(L)'
;MYRKYKPSSIFTGTRLLPSGQVLICAEDGTVEGIVSGEDAGDDVQQLDGILSPGFINAHCHIELSHFKGAIPEHTGLVNFVQQVMSRRNEASAEE
;
A
#
# COMPACT_ATOMS: atom_id res chain seq x y z
N MET A 1 -2.47 -0.17 -25.55
CA MET A 1 -3.42 0.90 -25.17
C MET A 1 -3.05 1.38 -23.77
N TYR A 2 -2.78 2.68 -23.60
CA TYR A 2 -2.39 3.22 -22.30
C TYR A 2 -3.54 3.18 -21.29
N ARG A 3 -3.22 3.03 -20.01
CA ARG A 3 -4.14 3.25 -18.89
C ARG A 3 -3.93 4.65 -18.35
N LYS A 4 -5.00 5.43 -18.24
CA LYS A 4 -4.93 6.85 -17.88
C LYS A 4 -5.82 7.11 -16.68
N TYR A 5 -5.26 7.67 -15.61
CA TYR A 5 -5.95 7.84 -14.33
C TYR A 5 -5.97 9.31 -13.90
N LYS A 6 -7.15 9.87 -13.71
CA LYS A 6 -7.39 11.23 -13.22
C LYS A 6 -8.02 11.18 -11.83
N PRO A 7 -7.20 11.17 -10.77
CA PRO A 7 -7.68 11.31 -9.40
C PRO A 7 -8.05 12.77 -9.08
N SER A 8 -8.62 13.00 -7.89
CA SER A 8 -8.82 14.35 -7.36
C SER A 8 -7.49 15.10 -7.17
N SER A 9 -6.42 14.37 -6.81
CA SER A 9 -5.03 14.86 -6.81
C SER A 9 -4.03 13.71 -6.83
N ILE A 10 -2.79 13.97 -7.22
CA ILE A 10 -1.68 13.00 -7.22
C ILE A 10 -0.64 13.43 -6.19
N PHE A 11 -0.32 12.56 -5.24
CA PHE A 11 0.83 12.69 -4.35
C PHE A 11 2.01 11.92 -4.94
N THR A 12 3.16 12.57 -5.14
CA THR A 12 4.34 11.94 -5.78
C THR A 12 5.25 11.20 -4.80
N GLY A 13 4.84 11.06 -3.54
CA GLY A 13 5.72 10.62 -2.45
C GLY A 13 6.44 11.77 -1.73
N THR A 14 6.50 12.96 -2.32
CA THR A 14 7.18 14.14 -1.75
C THR A 14 6.33 15.40 -1.75
N ARG A 15 5.38 15.52 -2.68
CA ARG A 15 4.48 16.67 -2.79
C ARG A 15 3.14 16.26 -3.39
N LEU A 16 2.12 17.05 -3.09
CA LEU A 16 0.81 16.96 -3.73
C LEU A 16 0.81 17.85 -4.99
N LEU A 17 0.40 17.29 -6.13
CA LEU A 17 0.29 18.04 -7.38
C LEU A 17 -1.02 18.84 -7.44
N PRO A 18 -1.08 19.92 -8.25
CA PRO A 18 -2.33 20.59 -8.55
C PRO A 18 -3.39 19.62 -9.09
N SER A 19 -4.66 19.98 -8.94
CA SER A 19 -5.76 19.20 -9.49
C SER A 19 -5.72 19.17 -11.02
N GLY A 20 -6.37 18.18 -11.62
CA GLY A 20 -6.48 18.06 -13.07
C GLY A 20 -5.30 17.37 -13.76
N GLN A 21 -4.35 16.81 -12.99
CA GLN A 21 -3.26 15.96 -13.52
C GLN A 21 -3.76 14.53 -13.79
N VAL A 22 -3.15 13.88 -14.78
CA VAL A 22 -3.47 12.51 -15.20
C VAL A 22 -2.20 11.67 -15.20
N LEU A 23 -2.24 10.52 -14.50
CA LEU A 23 -1.18 9.51 -14.56
C LEU A 23 -1.36 8.65 -15.81
N ILE A 24 -0.30 8.53 -16.61
CA ILE A 24 -0.26 7.68 -17.80
C ILE A 24 0.57 6.44 -17.47
N CYS A 25 -0.01 5.27 -17.70
CA CYS A 25 0.66 3.98 -17.55
C CYS A 25 0.58 3.17 -18.84
N ALA A 26 1.62 2.40 -19.14
CA ALA A 26 1.57 1.34 -20.14
C ALA A 26 0.62 0.21 -19.71
N GLU A 27 0.35 -0.74 -20.61
CA GLU A 27 -0.58 -1.86 -20.33
C GLU A 27 -0.12 -2.75 -19.16
N ASP A 28 1.20 -2.89 -18.99
CA ASP A 28 1.83 -3.67 -17.93
C ASP A 28 1.86 -2.95 -16.57
N GLY A 29 1.37 -1.72 -16.51
CA GLY A 29 1.34 -0.90 -15.30
C GLY A 29 2.56 0.00 -15.11
N THR A 30 3.55 -0.03 -16.01
CA THR A 30 4.71 0.88 -15.97
C THR A 30 4.23 2.33 -16.06
N VAL A 31 4.71 3.19 -15.16
CA VAL A 31 4.40 4.62 -15.19
C VAL A 31 5.22 5.30 -16.28
N GLU A 32 4.54 5.91 -17.24
CA GLU A 32 5.14 6.60 -18.39
C GLU A 32 5.25 8.10 -18.14
N GLY A 33 4.34 8.66 -17.35
CA GLY A 33 4.40 10.06 -16.97
C GLY A 33 3.14 10.58 -16.30
N ILE A 34 3.20 11.86 -15.94
CA ILE A 34 2.06 12.63 -15.46
C ILE A 34 1.91 13.83 -16.38
N VAL A 35 0.70 14.03 -16.91
CA VAL A 35 0.38 15.11 -17.85
C VAL A 35 -0.83 15.90 -17.37
N SER A 36 -1.07 17.07 -17.98
CA SER A 36 -2.30 17.81 -17.77
C SER A 36 -3.49 17.05 -18.33
N GLY A 37 -4.71 17.33 -17.84
CA GLY A 37 -5.93 16.75 -18.38
C GLY A 37 -6.19 17.10 -19.85
N GLU A 38 -5.63 18.20 -20.35
CA GLU A 38 -5.75 18.63 -21.74
C GLU A 38 -4.85 17.78 -22.66
N ASP A 39 -3.66 17.41 -22.17
CA ASP A 39 -2.68 16.61 -22.91
C ASP A 39 -2.94 15.09 -22.80
N ALA A 40 -3.84 14.67 -21.91
CA ALA A 40 -4.11 13.26 -21.64
C ALA A 40 -4.88 12.56 -22.79
N GLY A 41 -5.54 13.31 -23.67
CA GLY A 41 -6.41 12.77 -24.71
C GLY A 41 -7.62 12.01 -24.17
N ASP A 42 -8.13 11.05 -24.92
CA ASP A 42 -9.35 10.30 -24.58
C ASP A 42 -9.11 9.10 -23.63
N ASP A 43 -10.18 8.43 -23.21
CA ASP A 43 -10.19 7.23 -22.35
C ASP A 43 -9.57 7.42 -20.96
N VAL A 44 -9.68 8.63 -20.41
CA VAL A 44 -9.21 8.95 -19.05
C VAL A 44 -10.20 8.45 -18.00
N GLN A 45 -9.72 7.64 -17.07
CA GLN A 45 -10.50 7.09 -15.96
C GLN A 45 -10.48 8.08 -14.78
N GLN A 46 -11.65 8.59 -14.40
CA GLN A 46 -11.79 9.42 -13.19
C GLN A 46 -11.75 8.54 -11.94
N LEU A 47 -10.98 8.97 -10.94
CA LEU A 47 -10.88 8.30 -9.64
C LEU A 47 -11.28 9.28 -8.53
N ASP A 48 -12.11 8.81 -7.60
CA ASP A 48 -12.44 9.56 -6.40
C ASP A 48 -11.30 9.42 -5.37
N GLY A 49 -10.71 10.54 -4.97
CA GLY A 49 -9.66 10.58 -3.95
C GLY A 49 -8.26 10.91 -4.48
N ILE A 50 -7.25 10.68 -3.65
CA ILE A 50 -5.85 11.00 -3.94
C ILE A 50 -5.13 9.73 -4.39
N LEU A 51 -4.41 9.81 -5.49
CA LEU A 51 -3.51 8.74 -5.93
C LEU A 51 -2.11 8.96 -5.32
N SER A 52 -1.52 7.92 -4.76
CA SER A 52 -0.16 7.93 -4.21
C SER A 52 0.63 6.71 -4.69
N PRO A 53 1.98 6.75 -4.62
CA PRO A 53 2.77 5.53 -4.60
C PRO A 53 2.25 4.55 -3.54
N GLY A 54 2.38 3.26 -3.82
CA GLY A 54 2.18 2.23 -2.82
C GLY A 54 3.19 2.39 -1.69
N PHE A 55 2.76 2.09 -0.46
CA PHE A 55 3.66 2.13 0.70
C PHE A 55 4.53 0.88 0.75
N ILE A 56 5.80 1.06 1.14
CA ILE A 56 6.75 -0.03 1.31
C ILE A 56 6.75 -0.43 2.79
N ASN A 57 6.37 -1.67 3.06
CA ASN A 57 6.62 -2.30 4.36
C ASN A 57 7.98 -3.01 4.32
N ALA A 58 9.02 -2.32 4.76
CA ALA A 58 10.40 -2.81 4.66
C ALA A 58 10.78 -3.89 5.68
N HIS A 59 9.99 -4.06 6.75
CA HIS A 59 10.28 -5.02 7.80
C HIS A 59 9.00 -5.57 8.40
N CYS A 60 8.80 -6.87 8.23
CA CYS A 60 7.71 -7.59 8.85
C CYS A 60 8.11 -9.04 9.15
N HIS A 61 7.50 -9.60 10.18
CA HIS A 61 7.60 -11.01 10.53
C HIS A 61 6.28 -11.68 10.19
N ILE A 62 6.13 -12.11 8.93
CA ILE A 62 4.87 -12.71 8.45
C ILE A 62 4.54 -13.98 9.24
N GLU A 63 5.56 -14.72 9.68
CA GLU A 63 5.42 -15.91 10.52
C GLU A 63 4.72 -15.63 11.86
N LEU A 64 4.75 -14.39 12.35
CA LEU A 64 4.10 -13.97 13.58
C LEU A 64 2.70 -13.39 13.36
N SER A 65 2.20 -13.32 12.12
CA SER A 65 0.92 -12.66 11.81
C SER A 65 -0.28 -13.28 12.52
N HIS A 66 -0.23 -14.59 12.80
CA HIS A 66 -1.28 -15.31 13.53
C HIS A 66 -1.39 -14.89 15.01
N PHE A 67 -0.39 -14.21 15.56
CA PHE A 67 -0.44 -13.66 16.93
C PHE A 67 -1.16 -12.31 17.04
N LYS A 68 -1.78 -11.81 15.97
CA LYS A 68 -2.51 -10.54 16.00
C LYS A 68 -3.58 -10.57 17.10
N GLY A 69 -3.41 -9.73 18.13
CA GLY A 69 -4.31 -9.64 19.28
C GLY A 69 -4.19 -10.77 20.31
N ALA A 70 -3.32 -11.77 20.09
CA ALA A 70 -3.17 -12.93 20.97
C ALA A 70 -2.14 -12.69 22.09
N ILE A 71 -1.11 -11.90 21.84
CA ILE A 71 -0.07 -11.55 22.82
C ILE A 71 -0.36 -10.14 23.35
N PRO A 72 -0.49 -9.94 24.68
CA PRO A 72 -0.70 -8.62 25.25
C PRO A 72 0.43 -7.65 24.88
N GLU A 73 0.05 -6.45 24.43
CA GLU A 73 0.99 -5.39 24.11
C GLU A 73 1.53 -4.72 25.39
N HIS A 74 2.59 -3.93 25.24
CA HIS A 74 3.21 -3.15 26.33
C HIS A 74 3.76 -3.98 27.52
N THR A 75 4.04 -5.28 27.33
CA THR A 75 4.67 -6.14 28.35
C THR A 75 6.21 -6.09 28.36
N GLY A 76 6.82 -5.43 27.37
CA GLY A 76 8.28 -5.41 27.16
C GLY A 76 8.80 -6.61 26.35
N LEU A 77 10.02 -6.46 25.79
CA LEU A 77 10.60 -7.40 24.82
C LEU A 77 10.78 -8.80 25.38
N VAL A 78 11.29 -8.94 26.62
CA VAL A 78 11.55 -10.25 27.23
C VAL A 78 10.26 -11.06 27.36
N ASN A 79 9.19 -10.44 27.87
CA ASN A 79 7.89 -11.08 28.01
C ASN A 79 7.28 -11.42 26.64
N PHE A 80 7.42 -10.53 25.65
CA PHE A 80 6.98 -10.80 24.28
C PHE A 80 7.66 -12.05 23.70
N VAL A 81 8.99 -12.15 23.77
CA VAL A 81 9.74 -13.30 23.24
C VAL A 81 9.36 -14.59 23.97
N GLN A 82 9.16 -14.55 25.29
CA GLN A 82 8.70 -15.72 26.05
C GLN A 82 7.33 -16.21 25.57
N GLN A 83 6.38 -15.30 25.34
CA GLN A 83 5.05 -15.63 24.83
C GLN A 83 5.09 -16.19 23.40
N VAL A 84 5.92 -15.60 22.52
CA VAL A 84 6.12 -16.15 21.16
C VAL A 84 6.66 -17.58 21.23
N MET A 85 7.64 -17.83 22.10
CA MET A 85 8.25 -19.15 22.24
C MET A 85 7.30 -20.18 22.85
N SER A 86 6.52 -19.81 23.86
CA SER A 86 5.58 -20.75 24.51
C SER A 86 4.39 -21.12 23.63
N ARG A 87 4.01 -20.22 22.71
CA ARG A 87 2.82 -20.38 21.86
C ARG A 87 3.15 -20.76 20.42
N ARG A 88 4.43 -21.02 20.11
CA ARG A 88 4.95 -21.29 18.76
C ARG A 88 4.25 -22.46 18.03
N ASN A 89 3.69 -23.41 18.77
CA ASN A 89 3.02 -24.59 18.22
C ASN A 89 1.49 -24.51 18.29
N GLU A 90 0.91 -23.41 18.79
CA GLU A 90 -0.56 -23.26 18.87
C GLU A 90 -1.21 -23.19 17.48
N ALA A 91 -0.47 -22.73 16.46
CA ALA A 91 -0.91 -22.67 15.07
C ALA A 91 -1.05 -24.03 14.37
N SER A 92 -0.75 -25.15 15.03
CA SER A 92 -0.94 -26.51 14.48
C SER A 92 -2.31 -27.12 14.79
N ALA A 93 -3.21 -26.35 15.41
CA ALA A 93 -4.58 -26.75 15.69
C ALA A 93 -5.54 -25.78 14.99
N GLU A 94 -5.68 -25.92 13.67
CA GLU A 94 -6.86 -25.43 12.95
C GLU A 94 -7.62 -26.64 12.40
N GLU A 95 -8.87 -26.78 12.88
CA GLU A 95 -9.97 -27.55 12.27
C GLU A 95 -10.51 -26.82 11.03
#